data_AF-A0A9P7RQ13-F1
#
_entry.id   AF-A0A9P7RQ13-F1
#
_cell.length_a   1.000
_cell.length_b   1.000
_cell.length_c   1.000
_cell.angle_alpha   90.00
_cell.angle_beta   90.00
_cell.angle_gamma   90.00
#
_symmetry.space_group_name_H-M   'P 1'
#
loop_
_entity.id
_entity.type
_entity.pdbx_description
1 polymer ?
#
loop_
_entity_poly.entity_id
_entity_poly.type
_entity_poly.pdbx_seq_one_letter_code
_entity_poly.pdbx_strand_id
1 'polypeptide(L)'
;MGSASPSFPLTPTTTQGLLQHTSSSGFTRVFASEYRLSSGPPLPPKNPFPACLLDALAGYFYLVNTLKYLPENVILVGDSAGGLLVYQLVQYCVTYRGRGGGGGGEAEGTTPFPIPRGLLLLSPSVDCLLRPLPGTSMITNRRSDYLVAWFDKRYGVSALMGKGLVEVDLDHSWFSPGSMSDRDRDEEEELKSILRQFPKTMIVTGEAEMTRDCNRVLKDRMEREMGGGWVVYVEVEDAPHDILTSTV
;
A
#
# COMPACT_ATOMS: atom_id res chain seq x y z
N MET A 1 -5.16 14.67 6.24
CA MET A 1 -4.98 13.49 7.11
C MET A 1 -6.21 12.62 6.93
N GLY A 2 -6.03 11.32 6.66
CA GLY A 2 -7.13 10.36 6.45
C GLY A 2 -7.70 9.82 7.76
N SER A 3 -8.90 9.22 7.71
CA SER A 3 -9.53 8.51 8.82
C SER A 3 -10.43 7.41 8.28
N ALA A 4 -10.48 6.26 8.95
CA ALA A 4 -11.38 5.15 8.62
C ALA A 4 -12.82 5.39 9.15
N SER A 5 -13.05 6.50 9.86
CA SER A 5 -14.37 6.88 10.34
C SER A 5 -15.36 7.02 9.18
N PRO A 6 -16.59 6.50 9.31
CA PRO A 6 -17.64 6.72 8.31
C PRO A 6 -18.07 8.19 8.23
N SER A 7 -17.70 9.03 9.20
CA SER A 7 -17.94 10.48 9.15
C SER A 7 -16.86 11.24 8.37
N PHE A 8 -15.74 10.60 8.01
CA PHE A 8 -14.70 11.22 7.20
C PHE A 8 -15.08 11.15 5.72
N PRO A 9 -15.29 12.27 5.01
CA PRO A 9 -15.98 12.28 3.70
C PRO A 9 -15.42 11.33 2.62
N LEU A 10 -14.11 11.11 2.57
CA LEU A 10 -13.48 10.27 1.53
C LEU A 10 -13.71 8.76 1.77
N THR A 11 -13.97 8.36 3.02
CA THR A 11 -14.12 6.96 3.39
C THR A 11 -15.42 6.36 2.84
N PRO A 12 -16.60 6.98 3.01
CA PRO A 12 -17.83 6.52 2.37
C PRO A 12 -17.72 6.41 0.84
N THR A 13 -17.11 7.38 0.15
CA THR A 13 -16.99 7.36 -1.32
C THR A 13 -16.36 6.05 -1.81
N THR A 14 -15.22 5.70 -1.24
CA THR A 14 -14.49 4.47 -1.62
C THR A 14 -15.24 3.22 -1.17
N THR A 15 -15.68 3.18 0.09
CA THR A 15 -16.24 1.96 0.69
C THR A 15 -17.63 1.62 0.16
N GLN A 16 -18.47 2.62 -0.11
CA GLN A 16 -19.78 2.40 -0.72
C GLN A 16 -19.66 1.97 -2.18
N GLY A 17 -18.77 2.61 -2.96
CA GLY A 17 -18.50 2.21 -4.33
C GLY A 17 -18.01 0.75 -4.42
N LEU A 18 -17.07 0.37 -3.56
CA LEU A 18 -16.62 -1.03 -3.47
C LEU A 18 -17.78 -1.98 -3.14
N LEU A 19 -18.58 -1.69 -2.11
CA LEU A 19 -19.70 -2.56 -1.73
C LEU A 19 -20.73 -2.68 -2.85
N GLN A 20 -21.05 -1.58 -3.53
CA GLN A 20 -22.00 -1.56 -4.64
C GLN A 20 -21.57 -2.47 -5.78
N HIS A 21 -20.28 -2.49 -6.11
CA HIS A 21 -19.75 -3.25 -7.25
C HIS A 21 -19.23 -4.65 -6.91
N THR A 22 -19.04 -4.98 -5.63
CA THR A 22 -18.49 -6.28 -5.20
C THR A 22 -19.49 -7.17 -4.45
N SER A 23 -20.65 -6.64 -4.03
CA SER A 23 -21.67 -7.42 -3.30
C SER A 23 -22.21 -8.61 -4.09
N SER A 24 -22.41 -8.49 -5.40
CA SER A 24 -22.84 -9.59 -6.27
C SER A 24 -21.80 -10.71 -6.39
N SER A 25 -20.55 -10.40 -6.10
CA SER A 25 -19.42 -11.33 -6.07
C SER A 25 -19.15 -11.90 -4.66
N GLY A 26 -20.02 -11.62 -3.68
CA GLY A 26 -19.94 -12.15 -2.32
C GLY A 26 -19.19 -11.28 -1.31
N PHE A 27 -18.58 -10.17 -1.73
CA PHE A 27 -17.91 -9.21 -0.84
C PHE A 27 -18.91 -8.15 -0.38
N THR A 28 -19.48 -8.36 0.80
CA THR A 28 -20.62 -7.55 1.32
C THR A 28 -20.27 -6.71 2.54
N ARG A 29 -18.99 -6.69 2.95
CA ARG A 29 -18.53 -5.99 4.16
C ARG A 29 -17.19 -5.30 3.90
N VAL A 30 -17.00 -4.18 4.57
CA VAL A 30 -15.71 -3.47 4.65
C VAL A 30 -15.27 -3.44 6.10
N PHE A 31 -14.00 -3.74 6.33
CA PHE A 31 -13.31 -3.50 7.59
C PHE A 31 -12.31 -2.36 7.37
N ALA A 32 -12.67 -1.16 7.81
CA ALA A 32 -11.82 0.02 7.70
C ALA A 32 -10.99 0.17 8.98
N SER A 33 -9.66 -0.01 8.87
CA SER A 33 -8.76 0.06 10.02
C SER A 33 -8.41 1.51 10.37
N GLU A 34 -8.79 1.97 11.55
CA GLU A 34 -8.38 3.29 12.09
C GLU A 34 -6.96 3.20 12.67
N TYR A 35 -5.98 3.07 11.77
CA TYR A 35 -4.57 2.98 12.16
C TYR A 35 -4.03 4.32 12.69
N ARG A 36 -3.01 4.24 13.55
CA ARG A 36 -2.33 5.42 14.09
C ARG A 36 -1.65 6.21 12.97
N LEU A 37 -1.99 7.50 12.89
CA LEU A 37 -1.36 8.45 11.97
C LEU A 37 -0.02 8.92 12.50
N SER A 38 0.95 9.03 11.59
CA SER A 38 2.25 9.65 11.85
C SER A 38 2.16 11.17 11.80
N SER A 39 2.88 11.84 12.68
CA SER A 39 3.13 13.28 12.59
C SER A 39 4.58 13.60 12.92
N GLY A 40 5.10 14.68 12.34
CA GLY A 40 6.43 15.21 12.60
C GLY A 40 6.45 16.74 12.53
N PRO A 41 7.63 17.37 12.72
CA PRO A 41 7.77 18.83 12.70
C PRO A 41 7.11 19.44 11.45
N PRO A 42 6.34 20.53 11.58
CA PRO A 42 6.20 21.39 12.77
C PRO A 42 5.21 20.87 13.84
N LEU A 43 4.50 19.77 13.59
CA LEU A 43 3.62 19.17 14.58
C LEU A 43 4.42 18.31 15.57
N PRO A 44 3.88 18.03 16.78
CA PRO A 44 4.50 17.09 17.71
C PRO A 44 4.72 15.72 17.04
N PRO A 45 5.92 15.12 17.17
CA PRO A 45 6.18 13.79 16.63
C PRO A 45 5.25 12.73 17.23
N LYS A 46 4.60 11.92 16.39
CA LYS A 46 3.76 10.79 16.81
C LYS A 46 3.86 9.65 15.82
N ASN A 47 3.77 8.42 16.34
CA ASN A 47 3.55 7.18 15.59
C ASN A 47 4.35 7.06 14.26
N PRO A 48 5.68 7.23 14.26
CA PRO A 48 6.46 6.92 13.06
C PRO A 48 6.35 5.42 12.71
N PHE A 49 6.90 5.02 11.57
CA PHE A 49 7.02 3.61 11.20
C PHE A 49 7.68 2.82 12.34
N PRO A 50 7.19 1.60 12.69
CA PRO A 50 6.17 0.82 12.00
C PRO A 50 4.75 0.93 12.58
N ALA A 51 4.38 2.02 13.27
CA ALA A 51 3.12 2.08 14.03
C ALA A 51 1.86 1.76 13.19
N CYS A 52 1.72 2.36 12.00
CA CYS A 52 0.60 2.09 11.10
C CYS A 52 0.57 0.63 10.60
N LEU A 53 1.74 0.05 10.29
CA LEU A 53 1.87 -1.35 9.87
C LEU A 53 1.48 -2.32 10.99
N LEU A 54 1.88 -2.04 12.24
CA LEU A 54 1.46 -2.84 13.39
C LEU A 54 -0.06 -2.82 13.58
N ASP A 55 -0.70 -1.68 13.37
CA ASP A 55 -2.17 -1.57 13.47
C ASP A 55 -2.87 -2.29 12.30
N ALA A 56 -2.33 -2.22 11.09
CA ALA A 56 -2.83 -2.97 9.94
C ALA A 56 -2.70 -4.49 10.15
N LEU A 57 -1.55 -4.95 10.68
CA LEU A 57 -1.33 -6.34 11.07
C LEU A 57 -2.32 -6.78 12.14
N ALA A 58 -2.53 -5.98 13.19
CA ALA A 58 -3.50 -6.28 14.24
C ALA A 58 -4.93 -6.41 13.70
N GLY A 59 -5.32 -5.50 12.79
CA GLY A 59 -6.62 -5.55 12.11
C GLY A 59 -6.79 -6.82 11.26
N TYR A 60 -5.79 -7.17 10.46
CA TYR A 60 -5.82 -8.38 9.65
C TYR A 60 -5.80 -9.66 10.51
N PHE A 61 -4.99 -9.69 11.57
CA PHE A 61 -4.98 -10.77 12.55
C PHE A 61 -6.37 -10.94 13.19
N TYR A 62 -7.03 -9.85 13.57
CA TYR A 62 -8.37 -9.89 14.12
C TYR A 62 -9.38 -10.51 13.14
N LEU A 63 -9.35 -10.11 11.86
CA LEU A 63 -10.23 -10.69 10.83
C LEU A 63 -10.03 -12.21 10.68
N VAL A 64 -8.78 -12.65 10.55
CA VAL A 64 -8.46 -14.05 10.22
C VAL A 64 -8.47 -14.94 11.45
N ASN A 65 -7.83 -14.51 12.54
CA ASN A 65 -7.60 -15.36 13.70
C ASN A 65 -8.68 -15.22 14.78
N THR A 66 -9.31 -14.05 14.91
CA THR A 66 -10.39 -13.85 15.88
C THR A 66 -11.77 -14.07 15.26
N LEU A 67 -12.08 -13.40 14.15
CA LEU A 67 -13.36 -13.52 13.46
C LEU A 67 -13.46 -14.72 12.51
N LYS A 68 -12.34 -15.41 12.28
CA LYS A 68 -12.27 -16.64 11.48
C LYS A 68 -12.71 -16.45 10.01
N TYR A 69 -12.53 -15.25 9.46
CA TYR A 69 -12.63 -15.08 8.01
C TYR A 69 -11.50 -15.85 7.33
N LEU A 70 -11.86 -16.68 6.34
CA LEU A 70 -10.87 -17.37 5.52
C LEU A 70 -10.06 -16.34 4.71
N PRO A 71 -8.73 -16.48 4.58
CA PRO A 71 -7.90 -15.52 3.84
C PRO A 71 -8.34 -15.33 2.38
N GLU A 72 -8.89 -16.37 1.75
CA GLU A 72 -9.47 -16.30 0.40
C GLU A 72 -10.73 -15.42 0.30
N ASN A 73 -11.31 -15.01 1.43
CA ASN A 73 -12.44 -14.10 1.52
C ASN A 73 -12.01 -12.68 1.94
N VAL A 74 -10.71 -12.38 1.99
CA VAL A 74 -10.19 -11.06 2.35
C VAL A 74 -9.42 -10.47 1.17
N ILE A 75 -9.85 -9.29 0.72
CA ILE A 75 -9.10 -8.45 -0.22
C ILE A 75 -8.62 -7.23 0.56
N LEU A 76 -7.31 -6.94 0.48
CA LEU A 76 -6.75 -5.73 1.05
C LEU A 76 -6.88 -4.58 0.06
N VAL A 77 -7.37 -3.43 0.51
CA VAL A 77 -7.55 -2.24 -0.31
C VAL A 77 -6.88 -1.06 0.39
N GLY A 78 -6.12 -0.27 -0.36
CA GLY A 78 -5.48 0.93 0.17
C GLY A 78 -5.31 2.00 -0.89
N ASP A 79 -5.52 3.25 -0.48
CA ASP A 79 -5.45 4.44 -1.31
C ASP A 79 -4.24 5.30 -0.91
N SER A 80 -3.49 5.83 -1.87
CA SER A 80 -2.35 6.72 -1.59
C SER A 80 -1.34 6.09 -0.62
N ALA A 81 -1.05 6.75 0.51
CA ALA A 81 -0.25 6.20 1.61
C ALA A 81 -0.81 4.88 2.17
N GLY A 82 -2.14 4.70 2.15
CA GLY A 82 -2.80 3.45 2.49
C GLY A 82 -2.49 2.32 1.51
N GLY A 83 -2.25 2.65 0.23
CA GLY A 83 -1.80 1.70 -0.78
C GLY A 83 -0.43 1.10 -0.45
N LEU A 84 0.53 1.94 -0.03
CA LEU A 84 1.81 1.46 0.48
C LEU A 84 1.63 0.60 1.74
N LEU A 85 0.76 1.01 2.66
CA LEU A 85 0.49 0.27 3.89
C LEU A 85 -0.05 -1.16 3.62
N VAL A 86 -1.01 -1.33 2.71
CA VAL A 86 -1.51 -2.66 2.38
C VAL A 86 -0.51 -3.47 1.56
N TYR A 87 0.34 -2.83 0.75
CA TYR A 87 1.48 -3.50 0.12
C TYR A 87 2.45 -4.05 1.18
N GLN A 88 2.83 -3.23 2.18
CA GLN A 88 3.69 -3.65 3.30
C GLN A 88 3.07 -4.79 4.10
N LEU A 89 1.76 -4.77 4.32
CA LEU A 89 1.04 -5.86 4.98
C LEU A 89 1.14 -7.18 4.19
N VAL A 90 0.96 -7.15 2.87
CA VAL A 90 1.15 -8.33 2.01
C VAL A 90 2.61 -8.80 2.03
N GLN A 91 3.56 -7.87 1.91
CA GLN A 91 4.98 -8.17 2.01
C GLN A 91 5.30 -8.88 3.33
N TYR A 92 4.75 -8.42 4.46
CA TYR A 92 4.89 -9.10 5.75
C TYR A 92 4.32 -10.53 5.71
N CYS A 93 3.11 -10.72 5.19
CA CYS A 93 2.49 -12.04 5.08
C CYS A 93 3.34 -13.01 4.25
N VAL A 94 3.97 -12.53 3.17
CA VAL A 94 4.87 -13.31 2.32
C VAL A 94 6.18 -13.62 3.03
N THR A 95 6.88 -12.60 3.54
CA THR A 95 8.20 -12.73 4.16
C THR A 95 8.20 -13.65 5.38
N TYR A 96 7.13 -13.62 6.18
CA TYR A 96 7.02 -14.43 7.40
C TYR A 96 6.13 -15.67 7.24
N ARG A 97 5.77 -16.01 6.00
CA ARG A 97 5.04 -17.24 5.71
C ARG A 97 5.81 -18.46 6.22
N GLY A 98 5.11 -19.36 6.91
CA GLY A 98 5.70 -20.61 7.44
C GLY A 98 6.54 -20.45 8.71
N ARG A 99 6.78 -19.22 9.19
CA ARG A 99 7.24 -19.01 10.57
C ARG A 99 6.02 -19.13 11.49
N GLY A 100 5.75 -20.35 11.96
CA GLY A 100 4.74 -20.61 12.99
C GLY A 100 4.97 -19.70 14.20
N GLY A 101 3.89 -19.18 14.77
CA GLY A 101 3.97 -18.27 15.92
C GLY A 101 4.78 -18.92 17.05
N GLY A 102 5.90 -18.31 17.42
CA GLY A 102 6.82 -18.80 18.45
C GLY A 102 6.28 -18.68 19.88
N GLY A 103 5.01 -19.05 20.10
CA GLY A 103 4.36 -18.93 21.39
C GLY A 103 3.03 -19.67 21.45
N GLY A 104 3.09 -20.98 21.71
CA GLY A 104 1.97 -21.75 22.24
C GLY A 104 1.19 -22.57 21.21
N GLY A 105 1.53 -23.85 21.07
CA GLY A 105 0.59 -24.93 20.75
C GLY A 105 -0.17 -24.90 19.42
N GLU A 106 0.08 -23.96 18.51
CA GLU A 106 -0.58 -23.94 17.21
C GLU A 106 -0.02 -25.05 16.31
N ALA A 107 -0.93 -25.78 15.64
CA ALA A 107 -0.60 -26.92 14.79
C ALA A 107 0.40 -26.53 13.69
N GLU A 108 1.37 -27.41 13.44
CA GLU A 108 2.31 -27.31 12.31
C GLU A 108 1.54 -26.97 11.03
N GLY A 109 1.82 -25.80 10.44
CA GLY A 109 1.27 -25.38 9.15
C GLY A 109 0.33 -24.17 9.17
N THR A 110 -0.02 -23.61 10.34
CA THR A 110 -0.80 -22.35 10.40
C THR A 110 0.12 -21.14 10.63
N THR A 111 0.03 -20.13 9.76
CA THR A 111 0.71 -18.84 9.95
C THR A 111 -0.30 -17.82 10.48
N PRO A 112 0.06 -16.98 11.47
CA PRO A 112 -0.85 -15.96 12.00
C PRO A 112 -1.21 -14.88 10.95
N PHE A 113 -0.43 -14.78 9.87
CA PHE A 113 -0.61 -13.82 8.79
C PHE A 113 -0.60 -14.52 7.42
N PRO A 114 -1.65 -15.29 7.08
CA PRO A 114 -1.74 -15.93 5.78
C PRO A 114 -1.90 -14.89 4.66
N ILE A 115 -1.49 -15.23 3.44
CA ILE A 115 -1.62 -14.34 2.29
C ILE A 115 -3.12 -14.15 1.96
N PRO A 116 -3.61 -12.90 1.83
CA PRO A 116 -5.01 -12.62 1.48
C PRO A 116 -5.34 -13.01 0.04
N ARG A 117 -6.63 -13.01 -0.32
CA ARG A 117 -7.12 -13.34 -1.67
C ARG A 117 -6.53 -12.47 -2.77
N GLY A 118 -6.38 -11.18 -2.47
CA GLY A 118 -6.03 -10.17 -3.44
C GLY A 118 -5.64 -8.85 -2.79
N LEU A 119 -5.02 -8.01 -3.61
CA LEU A 119 -4.55 -6.68 -3.26
C LEU A 119 -5.09 -5.67 -4.28
N LEU A 120 -5.75 -4.62 -3.81
CA LEU A 120 -6.21 -3.51 -4.64
C LEU A 120 -5.52 -2.23 -4.17
N LEU A 121 -4.68 -1.70 -5.05
CA LEU A 121 -3.91 -0.48 -4.83
C LEU A 121 -4.56 0.66 -5.61
N LEU A 122 -5.01 1.68 -4.91
CA LEU A 122 -5.62 2.87 -5.50
C LEU A 122 -4.61 4.02 -5.37
N SER A 123 -4.17 4.58 -6.49
CA SER A 123 -3.17 5.67 -6.56
C SER A 123 -2.02 5.51 -5.54
N PRO A 124 -1.38 4.34 -5.43
CA PRO A 124 -0.60 4.00 -4.24
C PRO A 124 0.73 4.79 -4.18
N SER A 125 1.14 5.25 -3.00
CA SER A 125 2.41 5.96 -2.80
C SER A 125 3.60 4.99 -2.64
N VAL A 126 3.97 4.29 -3.71
CA VAL A 126 4.91 3.15 -3.69
C VAL A 126 6.40 3.53 -3.84
N ASP A 127 6.72 4.81 -3.64
CA ASP A 127 8.08 5.34 -3.61
C ASP A 127 8.17 6.50 -2.61
N CYS A 128 8.72 6.22 -1.42
CA CYS A 128 8.91 7.21 -0.37
C CYS A 128 10.10 8.15 -0.60
N LEU A 129 10.96 7.84 -1.58
CA LEU A 129 12.05 8.76 -1.93
C LEU A 129 11.51 9.99 -2.65
N LEU A 130 10.41 9.86 -3.38
CA LEU A 130 9.72 10.95 -4.09
C LEU A 130 10.70 11.80 -4.91
N ARG A 131 11.69 11.17 -5.56
CA ARG A 131 12.76 11.86 -6.28
C ARG A 131 12.21 12.52 -7.56
N PRO A 132 12.31 13.85 -7.72
CA PRO A 132 11.95 14.53 -8.96
C PRO A 132 13.07 14.36 -9.99
N LEU A 133 13.15 13.18 -10.61
CA LEU A 133 14.12 12.91 -11.66
C LEU A 133 13.67 13.55 -13.00
N PRO A 134 14.62 14.05 -13.83
CA PRO A 134 14.28 14.63 -15.13
C PRO A 134 13.41 13.70 -15.99
N GLY A 135 12.29 14.21 -16.47
CA GLY A 135 11.38 13.49 -17.36
C GLY A 135 10.36 12.58 -16.67
N THR A 136 10.38 12.45 -15.34
CA THR A 136 9.40 11.62 -14.62
C THR A 136 8.15 12.41 -14.26
N SER A 137 7.07 11.68 -13.93
CA SER A 137 5.77 12.22 -13.51
C SER A 137 5.88 13.14 -12.29
N MET A 138 6.87 12.91 -11.42
CA MET A 138 7.17 13.81 -10.29
C MET A 138 7.51 15.24 -10.73
N ILE A 139 7.93 15.44 -11.99
CA ILE A 139 8.14 16.76 -12.59
C ILE A 139 7.02 17.10 -13.59
N THR A 140 6.72 16.20 -14.54
CA THR A 140 5.82 16.52 -15.67
C THR A 140 4.38 16.75 -15.23
N ASN A 141 3.94 16.02 -14.19
CA ASN A 141 2.56 16.04 -13.71
C ASN A 141 2.38 17.00 -12.52
N ARG A 142 3.43 17.73 -12.15
CA ARG A 142 3.42 18.67 -11.01
C ARG A 142 2.35 19.77 -11.12
N ARG A 143 1.90 20.09 -12.35
CA ARG A 143 0.87 21.12 -12.59
C ARG A 143 -0.55 20.56 -12.69
N SER A 144 -0.70 19.24 -12.87
CA SER A 144 -1.99 18.56 -13.00
C SER A 144 -2.43 17.90 -11.69
N ASP A 145 -1.48 17.55 -10.82
CA ASP A 145 -1.76 16.90 -9.54
C ASP A 145 -2.00 17.92 -8.40
N TYR A 146 -3.17 17.85 -7.76
CA TYR A 146 -3.53 18.74 -6.65
C TYR A 146 -2.75 18.46 -5.37
N LEU A 147 -2.07 17.31 -5.26
CA LEU A 147 -1.22 16.94 -4.13
C LEU A 147 0.23 17.42 -4.26
N VAL A 148 0.55 18.29 -5.24
CA VAL A 148 1.90 18.85 -5.43
C VAL A 148 2.57 19.33 -4.13
N ALA A 149 1.85 20.07 -3.28
CA ALA A 149 2.41 20.59 -2.04
C ALA A 149 2.72 19.49 -1.02
N TRP A 150 2.01 18.35 -1.08
CA TRP A 150 2.25 17.18 -0.25
C TRP A 150 3.53 16.45 -0.66
N PHE A 151 3.70 16.23 -1.96
CA PHE A 151 4.88 15.57 -2.52
C PHE A 151 6.14 16.42 -2.39
N ASP A 152 6.08 17.71 -2.75
CA ASP A 152 7.24 18.63 -2.67
C ASP A 152 7.78 18.75 -1.24
N LYS A 153 6.88 18.80 -0.24
CA LYS A 153 7.28 18.95 1.16
C LYS A 153 7.71 17.64 1.81
N ARG A 154 7.40 16.49 1.20
CA ARG A 154 7.66 15.14 1.73
C ARG A 154 7.19 14.95 3.18
N TYR A 155 6.18 15.70 3.63
CA TYR A 155 5.78 15.73 5.05
C TYR A 155 5.41 14.34 5.57
N GLY A 156 4.62 13.59 4.78
CA GLY A 156 4.21 12.23 5.14
C GLY A 156 5.41 11.30 5.32
N VAL A 157 6.39 11.37 4.42
CA VAL A 157 7.63 10.59 4.49
C VAL A 157 8.45 10.99 5.71
N SER A 158 8.68 12.29 5.94
CA SER A 158 9.45 12.75 7.11
C SER A 158 8.77 12.38 8.44
N ALA A 159 7.43 12.43 8.49
CA ALA A 159 6.68 11.99 9.66
C ALA A 159 6.78 10.46 9.87
N LEU A 160 6.76 9.68 8.78
CA LEU A 160 6.91 8.22 8.81
C LEU A 160 8.32 7.81 9.28
N MET A 161 9.36 8.50 8.82
CA MET A 161 10.75 8.24 9.23
C MET A 161 10.99 8.49 10.72
N GLY A 162 10.37 9.54 11.26
CA GLY A 162 10.59 9.96 12.64
C GLY A 162 12.08 10.19 12.93
N LYS A 163 12.59 9.54 13.98
CA LYS A 163 14.03 9.53 14.33
C LYS A 163 14.68 8.17 14.12
N GLY A 164 13.90 7.17 13.67
CA GLY A 164 14.34 5.78 13.60
C GLY A 164 14.88 5.37 12.24
N LEU A 165 14.48 6.09 11.19
CA LEU A 165 14.91 5.84 9.81
C LEU A 165 15.71 7.03 9.27
N VAL A 166 16.64 6.72 8.37
CA VAL A 166 17.42 7.67 7.57
C VAL A 166 17.09 7.52 6.09
N GLU A 167 17.47 8.48 5.25
CA GLU A 167 17.10 8.49 3.82
C GLU A 167 17.50 7.21 3.06
N VAL A 168 18.64 6.60 3.43
CA VAL A 168 19.07 5.34 2.80
C VAL A 168 18.11 4.19 3.07
N ASP A 169 17.41 4.19 4.21
CA ASP A 169 16.43 3.14 4.52
C ASP A 169 15.21 3.20 3.59
N LEU A 170 14.91 4.38 3.01
CA LEU A 170 13.76 4.55 2.13
C LEU A 170 13.92 3.87 0.77
N ASP A 171 15.13 3.50 0.35
CA ASP A 171 15.30 2.78 -0.91
C ASP A 171 14.83 1.32 -0.78
N HIS A 172 14.72 0.78 0.44
CA HIS A 172 14.28 -0.59 0.67
C HIS A 172 12.85 -0.82 0.12
N SER A 173 12.61 -2.05 -0.37
CA SER A 173 11.30 -2.53 -0.83
C SER A 173 10.13 -2.30 0.13
N TRP A 174 10.37 -2.14 1.44
CA TRP A 174 9.32 -1.82 2.41
C TRP A 174 8.75 -0.41 2.20
N PHE A 175 9.53 0.53 1.69
CA PHE A 175 9.13 1.93 1.55
C PHE A 175 8.97 2.35 0.10
N SER A 176 9.79 1.81 -0.78
CA SER A 176 9.84 2.24 -2.17
C SER A 176 9.88 1.09 -3.16
N PRO A 177 8.94 0.13 -3.15
CA PRO A 177 8.96 -1.01 -4.07
C PRO A 177 8.83 -0.60 -5.56
N GLY A 178 8.30 0.59 -5.84
CA GLY A 178 8.23 1.21 -7.16
C GLY A 178 9.32 2.25 -7.45
N SER A 179 10.37 2.34 -6.62
CA SER A 179 11.48 3.29 -6.90
C SER A 179 12.19 2.95 -8.20
N MET A 180 12.45 4.01 -8.99
CA MET A 180 13.20 4.01 -10.25
C MET A 180 14.72 3.96 -10.04
N SER A 181 15.18 3.92 -8.79
CA SER A 181 16.60 3.98 -8.48
C SER A 181 17.23 2.59 -8.52
N ASP A 182 18.52 2.55 -8.81
CA ASP A 182 19.30 1.31 -8.78
C ASP A 182 19.29 0.74 -7.37
N ARG A 183 18.94 -0.55 -7.25
CA ARG A 183 19.01 -1.29 -5.99
C ARG A 183 20.26 -2.12 -5.94
N ASP A 184 20.69 -2.41 -4.71
CA ASP A 184 21.64 -3.48 -4.51
C ASP A 184 21.08 -4.80 -5.07
N ARG A 185 21.98 -5.64 -5.58
CA ARG A 185 21.61 -6.92 -6.20
C ARG A 185 20.83 -7.81 -5.23
N ASP A 186 21.23 -7.86 -3.97
CA ASP A 186 20.62 -8.74 -2.99
C ASP A 186 19.21 -8.25 -2.63
N GLU A 187 19.01 -6.94 -2.50
CA GLU A 187 17.69 -6.33 -2.29
C GLU A 187 16.75 -6.54 -3.49
N GLU A 188 17.27 -6.44 -4.72
CA GLU A 188 16.51 -6.67 -5.93
C GLU A 188 16.08 -8.15 -6.05
N GLU A 189 16.96 -9.11 -5.71
CA GLU A 189 16.59 -10.53 -5.67
C GLU A 189 15.61 -10.86 -4.54
N GLU A 190 15.74 -10.22 -3.37
CA GLU A 190 14.75 -10.33 -2.29
C GLU A 190 13.38 -9.84 -2.74
N LEU A 191 13.31 -8.65 -3.36
CA LEU A 191 12.05 -8.12 -3.88
C LEU A 191 11.43 -9.06 -4.90
N LYS A 192 12.20 -9.61 -5.83
CA LYS A 192 11.69 -10.60 -6.81
C LYS A 192 11.11 -11.83 -6.11
N SER A 193 11.83 -12.37 -5.13
CA SER A 193 11.39 -13.52 -4.32
C SER A 193 10.07 -13.24 -3.59
N ILE A 194 9.92 -12.02 -3.07
CA ILE A 194 8.70 -11.54 -2.42
C ILE A 194 7.56 -11.43 -3.45
N LEU A 195 7.77 -10.74 -4.58
CA LEU A 195 6.73 -10.49 -5.59
C LEU A 195 6.21 -11.78 -6.23
N ARG A 196 7.04 -12.81 -6.43
CA ARG A 196 6.60 -14.13 -6.93
C ARG A 196 5.51 -14.79 -6.09
N GLN A 197 5.34 -14.35 -4.84
CA GLN A 197 4.37 -14.90 -3.90
C GLN A 197 3.23 -13.94 -3.59
N PHE A 198 3.19 -12.77 -4.23
CA PHE A 198 2.10 -11.81 -4.03
C PHE A 198 0.76 -12.38 -4.53
N PRO A 199 -0.36 -12.03 -3.88
CA PRO A 199 -1.68 -12.40 -4.34
C PRO A 199 -2.03 -11.63 -5.61
N LYS A 200 -3.14 -12.01 -6.27
CA LYS A 200 -3.64 -11.26 -7.43
C LYS A 200 -3.79 -9.79 -7.08
N THR A 201 -3.17 -8.93 -7.88
CA THR A 201 -3.05 -7.52 -7.58
C THR A 201 -3.68 -6.68 -8.68
N MET A 202 -4.48 -5.69 -8.29
CA MET A 202 -4.96 -4.65 -9.17
C MET A 202 -4.38 -3.31 -8.72
N ILE A 203 -3.89 -2.52 -9.67
CA ILE A 203 -3.37 -1.18 -9.43
C ILE A 203 -4.19 -0.22 -10.30
N VAL A 204 -4.79 0.78 -9.65
CA VAL A 204 -5.48 1.89 -10.31
C VAL A 204 -4.63 3.13 -10.12
N THR A 205 -4.41 3.89 -11.18
CA THR A 205 -3.59 5.10 -11.18
C THR A 205 -4.17 6.08 -12.19
N GLY A 206 -4.07 7.37 -11.94
CA GLY A 206 -4.35 8.43 -12.88
C GLY A 206 -3.12 8.79 -13.69
N GLU A 207 -3.32 9.06 -14.97
CA GLU A 207 -2.25 9.44 -15.90
C GLU A 207 -1.62 10.78 -15.50
N ALA A 208 -2.39 11.66 -14.86
CA ALA A 208 -1.96 13.00 -14.48
C ALA A 208 -1.44 13.09 -13.02
N GLU A 209 -1.20 11.96 -12.36
CA GLU A 209 -0.63 11.87 -11.00
C GLU A 209 0.89 12.07 -11.00
N MET A 210 1.43 12.69 -9.95
CA MET A 210 2.88 12.77 -9.74
C MET A 210 3.48 11.38 -9.48
N THR A 211 2.73 10.44 -8.89
CA THR A 211 3.19 9.09 -8.54
C THR A 211 3.15 8.07 -9.69
N ARG A 212 2.62 8.46 -10.87
CA ARG A 212 2.35 7.56 -12.00
C ARG A 212 3.53 6.66 -12.37
N ASP A 213 4.73 7.23 -12.55
CA ASP A 213 5.87 6.46 -13.03
C ASP A 213 6.34 5.43 -11.99
N CYS A 214 6.26 5.73 -10.70
CA CYS A 214 6.53 4.76 -9.64
C CYS A 214 5.50 3.61 -9.65
N ASN A 215 4.24 3.90 -9.95
CA ASN A 215 3.19 2.88 -10.10
C ASN A 215 3.43 1.99 -11.32
N ARG A 216 3.87 2.57 -12.45
CA ARG A 216 4.28 1.81 -13.65
C ARG A 216 5.47 0.90 -13.36
N VAL A 217 6.48 1.38 -12.63
CA VAL A 217 7.64 0.58 -12.22
C VAL A 217 7.21 -0.60 -11.34
N LEU A 218 6.36 -0.36 -10.33
CA LEU A 218 5.84 -1.44 -9.50
C LEU A 218 5.04 -2.45 -10.33
N LYS A 219 4.16 -1.99 -11.22
CA LYS A 219 3.40 -2.82 -12.16
C LYS A 219 4.34 -3.69 -13.00
N ASP A 220 5.38 -3.12 -13.60
CA ASP A 220 6.29 -3.86 -14.49
C ASP A 220 7.10 -4.91 -13.73
N ARG A 221 7.48 -4.60 -12.48
CA ARG A 221 8.12 -5.56 -11.56
C ARG A 221 7.17 -6.70 -11.20
N MET A 222 5.94 -6.37 -10.81
CA MET A 222 4.91 -7.35 -10.47
C MET A 222 4.56 -8.25 -11.66
N GLU A 223 4.34 -7.72 -12.86
CA GLU A 223 4.01 -8.52 -14.04
C GLU A 223 5.13 -9.51 -14.41
N ARG A 224 6.39 -9.05 -14.28
CA ARG A 224 7.57 -9.88 -14.55
C ARG A 224 7.68 -11.05 -13.58
N GLU A 225 7.45 -10.81 -12.29
CA GLU A 225 7.71 -11.80 -11.25
C GLU A 225 6.47 -12.65 -10.88
N MET A 226 5.26 -12.09 -10.93
CA MET A 226 4.00 -12.80 -10.65
C MET A 226 3.46 -13.54 -11.88
N GLY A 227 3.86 -13.13 -13.08
CA GLY A 227 3.36 -13.63 -14.36
C GLY A 227 2.16 -12.84 -14.89
N GLY A 228 2.16 -12.62 -16.22
CA GLY A 228 1.10 -11.88 -16.92
C GLY A 228 -0.27 -12.55 -16.74
N GLY A 229 -1.17 -11.90 -16.01
CA GLY A 229 -2.50 -12.41 -15.64
C GLY A 229 -2.79 -12.38 -14.13
N TRP A 230 -1.77 -12.18 -13.29
CA TRP A 230 -1.95 -11.94 -11.86
C TRP A 230 -1.98 -10.46 -11.48
N VAL A 231 -1.62 -9.59 -12.43
CA VAL A 231 -1.61 -8.14 -12.28
C VAL A 231 -2.61 -7.53 -13.26
N VAL A 232 -3.47 -6.66 -12.74
CA VAL A 232 -4.35 -5.79 -13.55
C VAL A 232 -3.92 -4.35 -13.30
N TYR A 233 -3.56 -3.64 -14.37
CA TYR A 233 -3.19 -2.23 -14.31
C TYR A 233 -4.25 -1.39 -15.02
N VAL A 234 -4.82 -0.42 -14.32
CA VAL A 234 -5.77 0.54 -14.86
C VAL A 234 -5.17 1.93 -14.69
N GLU A 235 -4.76 2.53 -15.81
CA GLU A 235 -4.34 3.92 -15.86
C GLU A 235 -5.48 4.76 -16.46
N VAL A 236 -5.99 5.71 -15.68
CA VAL A 236 -7.12 6.56 -16.09
C VAL A 236 -6.59 7.85 -16.70
N GLU A 237 -6.89 8.06 -17.98
CA GLU A 237 -6.50 9.26 -18.74
C GLU A 237 -6.95 10.54 -18.05
N ASP A 238 -6.07 11.56 -18.05
CA ASP A 238 -6.27 12.90 -17.47
C ASP A 238 -6.64 12.95 -15.97
N ALA A 239 -6.58 11.83 -15.26
CA ALA A 239 -6.98 11.76 -13.86
C ALA A 239 -5.86 12.15 -12.89
N PRO A 240 -6.15 12.95 -11.85
CA PRO A 240 -5.21 13.30 -10.79
C PRO A 240 -5.14 12.21 -9.71
N HIS A 241 -4.36 12.47 -8.67
CA HIS A 241 -4.14 11.55 -7.55
C HIS A 241 -5.46 11.28 -6.82
N ASP A 242 -5.64 10.06 -6.28
CA ASP A 242 -6.85 9.64 -5.55
C ASP A 242 -8.15 9.70 -6.37
N ILE A 243 -8.13 9.36 -7.67
CA ILE A 243 -9.31 9.52 -8.56
C ILE A 243 -10.59 8.85 -8.03
N LEU A 244 -10.47 7.71 -7.36
CA LEU A 244 -11.61 6.95 -6.84
C LEU A 244 -12.06 7.40 -5.44
N THR A 245 -11.29 8.26 -4.78
CA THR A 245 -11.59 8.68 -3.39
C THR A 245 -11.85 10.18 -3.28
N SER A 246 -11.39 10.97 -4.25
CA SER A 246 -11.48 12.44 -4.27
C SER A 246 -12.56 13.02 -5.20
N THR A 247 -13.22 12.21 -6.04
CA THR A 247 -14.31 12.66 -6.91
C THR A 247 -15.64 12.62 -6.17
N VAL A 248 -16.30 13.79 -6.06
CA VAL A 248 -17.66 13.97 -5.48
C VAL A 248 -18.57 14.57 -6.54
#